data_AF-A0A9D2TBY0-F1
#
_entry.id   AF-A0A9D2TBY0-F1
#
_cell.length_a   1.000
_cell.length_b   1.000
_cell.length_c   1.000
_cell.angle_alpha   90.00
_cell.angle_beta   90.00
_cell.angle_gamma   90.00
#
_symmetry.space_group_name_H-M   'P 1'
#
loop_
_entity.id
_entity.type
_entity.pdbx_description
1 polymer ?
#
loop_
_entity_poly.entity_id
_entity_poly.type
_entity_poly.pdbx_seq_one_letter_code
_entity_poly.pdbx_strand_id
1 'polypeptide(L)'
;FKRTERQREIIQLVTEKVKKASPATLYKIADTVLPMVKTNFSKTQILSMGMSMISYTIKDSSGFPFELTGENLGDLGSCVIPTDLSLNVQELHELLFDDMNYQVSTQVMERSEKIDLMYNENYLNKEYRKSR
;
A
#
# COMPACT_ATOMS: atom_id res chain seq x y z
N PHE A 1 -2.12 -7.84 9.88
CA PHE A 1 -0.86 -7.88 9.10
C PHE A 1 -0.65 -9.17 8.30
N LYS A 2 -0.76 -10.38 8.88
CA LYS A 2 -0.57 -11.67 8.16
C LYS A 2 -1.36 -11.87 6.85
N ARG A 3 -2.53 -11.25 6.71
CA ARG A 3 -3.29 -11.31 5.45
C ARG A 3 -2.58 -10.56 4.33
N THR A 4 -2.11 -9.34 4.60
CA THR A 4 -1.40 -8.50 3.63
C THR A 4 -0.08 -9.14 3.21
N GLU A 5 0.65 -9.70 4.16
CA GLU A 5 1.90 -10.44 3.91
C GLU A 5 1.68 -11.61 2.93
N ARG A 6 0.67 -12.46 3.19
CA ARG A 6 0.32 -13.55 2.27
C ARG A 6 -0.11 -13.06 0.88
N GLN A 7 -0.76 -11.90 0.80
CA GLN A 7 -1.10 -11.31 -0.50
C GLN A 7 0.16 -10.87 -1.27
N ARG A 8 1.19 -10.35 -0.59
CA ARG A 8 2.48 -10.04 -1.22
C ARG A 8 3.16 -11.31 -1.73
N GLU A 9 3.17 -12.38 -0.92
CA GLU A 9 3.70 -13.68 -1.32
C GLU A 9 3.00 -14.22 -2.57
N ILE A 10 1.65 -14.16 -2.61
CA ILE A 10 0.87 -14.56 -3.79
C ILE A 10 1.30 -13.75 -5.03
N ILE A 11 1.46 -12.42 -4.89
CA ILE A 11 1.90 -11.55 -6.01
C ILE A 11 3.32 -11.93 -6.48
N GLN A 12 4.23 -12.23 -5.56
CA GLN A 12 5.59 -12.68 -5.89
C GLN A 12 5.55 -14.01 -6.66
N LEU A 13 4.81 -15.00 -6.18
CA LEU A 13 4.67 -16.30 -6.84
C LEU A 13 4.01 -16.19 -8.23
N VAL A 14 2.98 -15.34 -8.38
CA VAL A 14 2.37 -15.05 -9.67
C VAL A 14 3.40 -14.42 -10.61
N THR A 15 4.19 -13.46 -10.13
CA THR A 15 5.25 -12.82 -10.90
C THR A 15 6.27 -13.84 -11.38
N GLU A 16 6.80 -14.69 -10.50
CA GLU A 16 7.76 -15.74 -10.86
C GLU A 16 7.21 -16.70 -11.94
N LYS A 17 5.91 -17.03 -11.87
CA LYS A 17 5.25 -17.89 -12.84
C LYS A 17 5.05 -17.19 -14.18
N VAL A 18 4.67 -15.92 -14.19
CA VAL A 18 4.54 -15.09 -15.40
C VAL A 18 5.89 -14.95 -16.10
N LYS A 19 6.98 -14.72 -15.36
CA LYS A 19 8.35 -14.61 -15.93
C LYS A 19 8.81 -15.87 -16.68
N LYS A 20 8.25 -17.05 -16.34
CA LYS A 20 8.56 -18.34 -16.98
C LYS A 20 7.53 -18.74 -18.05
N ALA A 21 6.46 -17.98 -18.22
CA ALA A 21 5.37 -18.31 -19.13
C ALA A 21 5.71 -17.89 -20.58
N SER A 22 5.19 -18.64 -21.55
CA SER A 22 5.33 -18.27 -22.96
C SER A 22 4.46 -17.04 -23.29
N PRO A 23 4.82 -16.21 -24.29
CA PRO A 23 4.00 -15.08 -24.72
C PRO A 23 2.54 -15.48 -25.08
N ALA A 24 2.35 -16.65 -25.70
CA ALA A 24 1.02 -17.18 -26.01
C ALA A 24 0.21 -17.48 -24.74
N THR A 25 0.87 -17.99 -23.69
CA THR A 25 0.24 -18.21 -22.37
C THR A 25 -0.15 -16.89 -21.72
N LEU A 26 0.72 -15.87 -21.76
CA LEU A 26 0.43 -14.54 -21.21
C LEU A 26 -0.77 -13.90 -21.91
N TYR A 27 -0.89 -14.05 -23.23
CA TYR A 27 -2.04 -13.56 -23.99
C TYR A 27 -3.35 -14.22 -23.53
N LYS A 28 -3.36 -15.56 -23.36
CA LYS A 28 -4.53 -16.30 -22.86
C LYS A 28 -4.93 -15.89 -21.44
N ILE A 29 -3.95 -15.65 -20.57
CA ILE A 29 -4.20 -15.15 -19.21
C ILE A 29 -4.86 -13.77 -19.29
N ALA A 30 -4.32 -12.85 -20.12
CA ALA A 30 -4.92 -11.53 -20.30
C ALA A 30 -6.36 -11.60 -20.82
N ASP A 31 -6.65 -12.47 -21.81
CA ASP A 31 -8.02 -12.68 -22.29
C ASP A 31 -8.98 -13.18 -21.21
N THR A 32 -8.50 -14.03 -20.30
CA THR A 32 -9.32 -14.62 -19.25
C THR A 32 -9.54 -13.65 -18.09
N VAL A 33 -8.50 -12.90 -17.71
CA VAL A 33 -8.49 -12.10 -16.48
C VAL A 33 -8.99 -10.67 -16.71
N LEU A 34 -8.64 -10.03 -17.83
CA LEU A 34 -8.98 -8.61 -18.05
C LEU A 34 -10.49 -8.30 -18.05
N PRO A 35 -11.39 -9.19 -18.53
CA PRO A 35 -12.83 -8.97 -18.37
C PRO A 35 -13.29 -8.90 -16.90
N MET A 36 -12.52 -9.44 -15.97
CA MET A 36 -12.80 -9.42 -14.53
C MET A 36 -12.14 -8.24 -13.81
N VAL A 37 -11.35 -7.43 -14.52
CA VAL A 37 -10.56 -6.32 -13.96
C VAL A 37 -11.11 -4.99 -14.48
N LYS A 38 -11.51 -4.11 -13.57
CA LYS A 38 -11.84 -2.73 -13.91
C LYS A 38 -10.56 -1.91 -14.04
N THR A 39 -10.23 -1.48 -15.25
CA THR A 39 -9.01 -0.72 -15.54
C THR A 39 -9.23 0.27 -16.69
N ASN A 40 -8.45 1.35 -16.71
CA ASN A 40 -8.39 2.31 -17.82
C ASN A 40 -7.26 1.99 -18.82
N PHE A 41 -6.47 0.93 -18.58
CA PHE A 41 -5.48 0.45 -19.54
C PHE A 41 -6.12 -0.47 -20.59
N SER A 42 -5.70 -0.31 -21.84
CA SER A 42 -6.02 -1.25 -22.90
C SER A 42 -5.29 -2.58 -22.70
N LYS A 43 -5.84 -3.66 -23.27
CA LYS A 43 -5.20 -4.99 -23.28
C LYS A 43 -3.77 -4.94 -23.82
N THR A 44 -3.54 -4.19 -24.89
CA THR A 44 -2.21 -4.05 -25.52
C THR A 44 -1.22 -3.35 -24.58
N GLN A 45 -1.64 -2.32 -23.85
CA GLN A 45 -0.79 -1.67 -22.83
C GLN A 45 -0.42 -2.65 -21.72
N ILE A 46 -1.38 -3.42 -21.21
CA ILE A 46 -1.13 -4.39 -20.15
C ILE A 46 -0.18 -5.50 -20.61
N LEU A 47 -0.35 -6.00 -21.83
CA LEU A 47 0.56 -6.99 -22.41
C LEU A 47 1.99 -6.43 -22.57
N SER A 48 2.10 -5.20 -23.07
CA SER A 48 3.40 -4.51 -23.20
C SER A 48 4.10 -4.36 -21.84
N MET A 49 3.36 -3.92 -20.82
CA MET A 49 3.86 -3.84 -19.44
C MET A 49 4.28 -5.21 -18.89
N GLY A 50 3.47 -6.25 -19.13
CA GLY A 50 3.77 -7.62 -18.70
C GLY A 50 5.03 -8.19 -19.36
N MET A 51 5.27 -7.89 -20.64
CA MET A 51 6.50 -8.28 -21.34
C MET A 51 7.72 -7.56 -20.76
N SER A 52 7.61 -6.26 -20.48
CA SER A 52 8.67 -5.51 -19.80
C SER A 52 8.94 -6.01 -18.38
N MET A 53 7.92 -6.46 -17.66
CA MET A 53 8.06 -7.02 -16.31
C MET A 53 8.95 -8.29 -16.27
N ILE A 54 9.09 -9.02 -17.38
CA ILE A 54 9.92 -10.23 -17.45
C ILE A 54 11.39 -9.91 -17.15
N SER A 55 11.88 -8.72 -17.47
CA SER A 55 13.26 -8.31 -17.15
C SER A 55 13.43 -7.83 -15.70
N TYR A 56 12.34 -7.50 -15.00
CA TYR A 56 12.38 -6.94 -13.65
C TYR A 56 12.31 -8.01 -12.58
N THR A 57 13.02 -7.81 -11.48
CA THR A 57 12.95 -8.67 -10.29
C THR A 57 12.46 -7.83 -9.12
N ILE A 58 11.50 -8.36 -8.36
CA ILE A 58 11.04 -7.76 -7.12
C ILE A 58 12.21 -7.89 -6.12
N LYS A 59 12.88 -6.77 -5.83
CA LYS A 59 14.02 -6.75 -4.89
C LYS A 59 13.57 -6.71 -3.44
N ASP A 60 12.53 -5.93 -3.16
CA ASP A 60 11.97 -5.77 -1.83
C ASP A 60 10.46 -5.48 -1.92
N SER A 61 9.73 -5.70 -0.82
CA SER A 61 8.33 -5.30 -0.67
C SER A 61 8.05 -4.85 0.76
N SER A 62 7.67 -3.58 0.92
CA SER A 62 7.33 -3.01 2.22
C SER A 62 5.83 -2.69 2.37
N GLY A 63 5.41 -2.36 3.58
CA GLY A 63 4.08 -1.85 3.88
C GLY A 63 4.06 -0.35 4.06
N PHE A 64 2.85 0.21 4.10
CA PHE A 64 2.59 1.56 4.52
C PHE A 64 1.42 1.54 5.52
N PRO A 65 1.48 2.29 6.63
CA PRO A 65 2.64 3.07 7.11
C PRO A 65 3.81 2.17 7.53
N PHE A 66 5.02 2.72 7.65
CA PHE A 66 6.23 2.08 8.18
C PHE A 66 6.20 2.10 9.72
N GLU A 67 6.12 3.30 10.30
CA GLU A 67 5.94 3.51 11.73
C GLU A 67 4.45 3.68 12.04
N LEU A 68 3.90 2.75 12.81
CA LEU A 68 2.45 2.64 13.02
C LEU A 68 2.08 2.13 14.41
N THR A 69 0.83 2.42 14.78
CA THR A 69 0.15 1.82 15.92
C THR A 69 -1.19 1.22 15.51
N GLY A 70 -1.62 0.18 16.24
CA GLY A 70 -2.92 -0.45 16.07
C GLY A 70 -3.84 -0.04 17.20
N GLU A 71 -4.92 0.67 16.91
CA GLU A 71 -5.83 1.22 17.92
C GLU A 71 -7.28 1.07 17.47
N ASN A 72 -8.20 0.90 18.43
CA ASN A 72 -9.62 1.07 18.15
C ASN A 72 -10.02 2.55 18.33
N LEU A 73 -10.44 3.20 17.23
CA LEU A 73 -10.83 4.61 17.16
C LEU A 73 -12.36 4.77 17.19
N GLY A 74 -12.98 4.57 18.35
CA GLY A 74 -14.43 4.73 18.53
C GLY A 74 -15.24 3.99 17.47
N ASP A 75 -16.07 4.73 16.73
CA ASP A 75 -16.97 4.19 15.70
C ASP A 75 -16.23 3.72 14.43
N LEU A 76 -14.98 4.14 14.22
CA LEU A 76 -14.16 3.67 13.10
C LEU A 76 -13.63 2.24 13.33
N GLY A 77 -13.72 1.74 14.57
CA GLY A 77 -13.27 0.40 14.93
C GLY A 77 -11.75 0.28 14.92
N SER A 78 -11.25 -0.94 14.65
CA SER A 78 -9.83 -1.25 14.64
C SER A 78 -9.13 -0.64 13.43
N CYS A 79 -8.25 0.33 13.67
CA CYS A 79 -7.48 1.04 12.68
C CYS A 79 -5.98 0.74 12.81
N VAL A 80 -5.28 0.88 11.69
CA VAL A 80 -3.82 0.99 11.63
C VAL A 80 -3.52 2.46 11.37
N ILE A 81 -2.80 3.09 12.29
CA ILE A 81 -2.62 4.54 12.35
C ILE A 81 -1.13 4.84 12.20
N PRO A 82 -0.71 5.72 11.26
CA PRO A 82 0.67 6.18 11.23
C PRO A 82 0.97 6.97 12.52
N THR A 83 2.14 6.77 13.11
CA THR A 83 2.57 7.58 14.26
C THR A 83 2.81 9.04 13.88
N ASP A 84 3.32 9.26 12.67
CA ASP A 84 3.43 10.55 12.00
C ASP A 84 3.21 10.31 10.50
N LEU A 85 2.12 10.82 9.95
CA LEU A 85 1.81 10.61 8.54
C LEU A 85 2.82 11.34 7.63
N SER A 86 3.29 12.51 8.04
CA SER A 86 4.21 13.31 7.24
C SER A 86 5.56 12.60 7.09
N LEU A 87 6.12 12.12 8.20
CA LEU A 87 7.37 11.35 8.18
C LEU A 87 7.21 10.07 7.35
N ASN A 88 6.12 9.32 7.53
CA ASN A 88 5.83 8.12 6.74
C ASN A 88 5.75 8.41 5.23
N VAL A 89 5.22 9.58 4.83
CA VAL A 89 5.17 9.98 3.42
C VAL A 89 6.55 10.39 2.90
N GLN A 90 7.40 11.01 3.72
CA GLN A 90 8.79 11.30 3.35
C GLN A 90 9.58 10.02 3.11
N GLU A 91 9.51 9.07 4.04
CA GLU A 91 10.14 7.75 3.90
C GLU A 91 9.61 6.99 2.68
N LEU A 92 8.32 7.12 2.36
CA LEU A 92 7.74 6.52 1.16
C LEU A 92 8.33 7.13 -0.11
N HIS A 93 8.57 8.44 -0.14
CA HIS A 93 9.19 9.12 -1.26
C HIS A 93 10.67 8.75 -1.43
N GLU A 94 11.41 8.64 -0.33
CA GLU A 94 12.77 8.12 -0.34
C GLU A 94 12.79 6.69 -0.90
N LEU A 95 11.90 5.81 -0.43
CA LEU A 95 11.83 4.42 -0.90
C LEU A 95 11.48 4.29 -2.39
N LEU A 96 10.58 5.14 -2.91
CA LEU A 96 10.08 5.02 -4.29
C LEU A 96 10.93 5.76 -5.31
N PHE A 97 11.61 6.83 -4.91
CA PHE A 97 12.27 7.77 -5.83
C PHE A 97 13.71 8.12 -5.46
N ASP A 98 14.26 7.55 -4.38
CA ASP A 98 15.56 7.90 -3.81
C ASP A 98 15.68 9.41 -3.48
N ASP A 99 14.55 10.07 -3.14
CA ASP A 99 14.49 11.50 -2.82
C ASP A 99 14.46 11.74 -1.30
N MET A 100 15.64 11.89 -0.71
CA MET A 100 15.80 12.20 0.72
C MET A 100 15.38 13.62 1.12
N ASN A 101 15.12 14.52 0.15
CA ASN A 101 14.80 15.92 0.42
C ASN A 101 13.32 16.25 0.16
N TYR A 102 12.49 15.23 -0.07
CA TYR A 102 11.09 15.41 -0.36
C TYR A 102 10.38 16.22 0.73
N GLN A 103 9.72 17.30 0.31
CA GLN A 103 8.87 18.12 1.16
C GLN A 103 7.42 17.68 0.99
N VAL A 104 6.79 17.26 2.08
CA VAL A 104 5.39 16.86 2.07
C VAL A 104 4.49 18.03 1.68
N SER A 105 3.42 17.72 0.95
CA SER A 105 2.41 18.73 0.62
C SER A 105 1.66 19.23 1.86
N THR A 106 1.13 20.45 1.79
CA THR A 106 0.26 21.02 2.84
C THR A 106 -0.90 20.09 3.20
N GLN A 107 -1.49 19.42 2.22
CA GLN A 107 -2.59 18.48 2.46
C GLN A 107 -2.15 17.25 3.28
N VAL A 108 -0.91 16.81 3.14
CA VAL A 108 -0.37 15.69 3.94
C VAL A 108 -0.13 16.15 5.38
N MET A 109 0.44 17.34 5.57
CA MET A 109 0.65 17.93 6.89
C MET A 109 -0.69 18.12 7.63
N GLU A 110 -1.67 18.74 6.98
CA GLU A 110 -3.02 18.93 7.56
C GLU A 110 -3.69 17.61 7.94
N ARG A 111 -3.47 16.54 7.15
CA ARG A 111 -3.99 15.20 7.47
C ARG A 111 -3.24 14.56 8.63
N SER A 112 -1.93 14.78 8.75
CA SER A 112 -1.12 14.31 9.86
C SER A 112 -1.64 14.92 11.17
N GLU A 113 -1.78 16.24 11.22
CA GLU A 113 -2.31 16.95 12.38
C GLU A 113 -3.71 16.46 12.77
N LYS A 114 -4.58 16.22 11.78
CA LYS A 114 -5.92 15.68 12.02
C LYS A 114 -5.88 14.28 12.64
N ILE A 115 -4.99 13.40 12.17
CA ILE A 115 -4.84 12.06 12.73
C ILE A 115 -4.40 12.15 14.20
N ASP A 116 -3.44 13.02 14.50
CA ASP A 116 -2.93 13.21 15.86
C ASP A 116 -4.02 13.71 16.82
N LEU A 117 -4.82 14.69 16.38
CA LEU A 117 -5.97 15.19 17.15
C LEU A 117 -6.98 14.06 17.42
N MET A 118 -7.36 13.29 16.41
CA MET A 118 -8.31 12.18 16.55
C MET A 118 -7.79 11.10 17.51
N TYR A 119 -6.50 10.78 17.44
CA TYR A 119 -5.88 9.80 18.33
C TYR A 119 -5.88 10.28 19.79
N ASN A 120 -5.50 11.54 20.03
CA ASN A 120 -5.48 12.14 21.36
C ASN A 120 -6.87 12.26 21.98
N GLU A 121 -7.87 12.69 21.21
CA GLU A 121 -9.27 12.71 21.66
C GLU A 121 -9.76 11.32 22.06
N ASN A 122 -9.45 10.29 21.25
CA ASN A 122 -9.81 8.91 21.56
C ASN A 122 -9.13 8.41 22.85
N TYR A 123 -7.85 8.76 23.05
CA TYR A 123 -7.12 8.44 24.28
C TYR A 123 -7.77 9.07 25.52
N LEU A 124 -8.05 10.38 25.49
CA LEU A 124 -8.70 11.10 26.59
C LEU A 124 -10.08 10.53 26.91
N ASN A 125 -10.87 10.19 25.90
CA ASN A 125 -12.19 9.58 26.08
C ASN A 125 -12.11 8.19 26.74
N LYS A 126 -11.08 7.40 26.45
CA LYS A 126 -10.86 6.10 27.11
C LYS A 126 -10.49 6.28 28.57
N GLU A 127 -9.60 7.21 28.90
CA GLU A 127 -9.22 7.50 30.28
C GLU A 127 -10.40 8.02 31.11
N TYR A 128 -11.21 8.91 30.55
CA TYR A 128 -12.45 9.38 31.19
C TYR A 128 -13.44 8.24 31.49
N ARG A 129 -13.56 7.25 30.60
CA ARG A 129 -14.44 6.09 30.80
C ARG A 129 -13.93 5.13 31.87
N LYS A 130 -12.60 5.04 32.07
CA LYS A 130 -11.99 4.19 33.11
C LYS A 130 -12.12 4.76 34.52
N SER A 131 -12.31 6.07 34.65
CA SER A 131 -12.44 6.74 35.95
C SER A 131 -13.87 6.78 36.51
N ARG A 132 -14.84 6.22 35.77
CA ARG A 132 -16.22 6.00 36.19
C ARG A 132 -16.44 4.53 36.53
#